data_AF-K0N9U1-F1
#
_entry.id   AF-K0N9U1-F1
#
_cell.length_a   1.000
_cell.length_b   1.000
_cell.length_c   1.000
_cell.angle_alpha   90.00
_cell.angle_beta   90.00
_cell.angle_gamma   90.00
#
_symmetry.space_group_name_H-M   'P 1'
#
loop_
_entity.id
_entity.type
_entity.pdbx_description
1 polymer ?
#
loop_
_entity_poly.entity_id
_entity_poly.type
_entity_poly.pdbx_seq_one_letter_code
_entity_poly.pdbx_strand_id
1 'polypeptide(L)'
;MKFKEASLILASLFGENAFQKWGESKQKYYGPCLRSIFEVLFPLVANNLELLVSIQKEISNRKEYKEATKRGARAIVRFSKLLKLSEIIANESKKH
;
A
#
# COMPACT_ATOMS: atom_id res chain seq x y z
N MET A 1 -2.99 -5.34 16.49
CA MET A 1 -1.60 -5.52 16.01
C MET A 1 -0.78 -4.28 16.33
N LYS A 2 0.44 -4.46 16.83
CA LYS A 2 1.37 -3.37 17.14
C LYS A 2 2.16 -2.96 15.90
N PHE A 3 2.62 -1.70 15.85
CA PHE A 3 3.41 -1.16 14.72
C PHE A 3 4.64 -2.01 14.38
N LYS A 4 5.35 -2.53 15.40
CA LYS A 4 6.53 -3.39 15.23
C LYS A 4 6.20 -4.69 14.50
N GLU A 5 5.09 -5.34 14.86
CA GLU A 5 4.64 -6.60 14.25
C GLU A 5 4.28 -6.38 12.78
N ALA A 6 3.51 -5.33 12.49
CA ALA A 6 3.16 -4.97 11.10
C ALA A 6 4.41 -4.68 10.26
N SER A 7 5.39 -3.97 10.85
CA SER A 7 6.66 -3.69 10.17
C SER A 7 7.45 -4.96 9.86
N LEU A 8 7.47 -5.93 10.78
CA LEU A 8 8.15 -7.22 10.55
C LEU A 8 7.47 -8.04 9.45
N ILE A 9 6.13 -8.05 9.39
CA ILE A 9 5.37 -8.71 8.32
C ILE A 9 5.67 -8.06 6.96
N LEU A 10 5.67 -6.73 6.90
CA LEU A 10 6.00 -6.03 5.66
C LEU A 10 7.46 -6.27 5.25
N ALA A 11 8.39 -6.29 6.20
CA ALA A 11 9.79 -6.59 5.94
C ALA A 11 9.99 -8.03 5.44
N SER A 12 9.28 -9.02 6.00
CA SER A 12 9.39 -10.41 5.55
C SER A 12 8.79 -10.62 4.15
N LEU A 13 7.70 -9.93 3.82
CA LEU A 13 7.04 -10.05 2.52
C LEU A 13 7.78 -9.32 1.39
N PHE A 14 8.27 -8.10 1.66
CA PHE A 14 8.79 -7.24 0.61
C PHE A 14 10.32 -7.13 0.63
N GLY A 15 10.98 -7.39 1.76
CA GLY A 15 12.42 -7.22 1.90
C GLY A 15 12.88 -5.82 1.45
N GLU A 16 13.89 -5.80 0.58
CA GLU A 16 14.41 -4.56 -0.02
C GLU A 16 13.40 -3.86 -0.95
N ASN A 17 12.41 -4.59 -1.49
CA ASN A 17 11.37 -4.04 -2.35
C ASN A 17 10.30 -3.26 -1.58
N ALA A 18 10.33 -3.26 -0.23
CA ALA A 18 9.35 -2.57 0.60
C ALA A 18 9.23 -1.08 0.23
N PHE A 19 10.35 -0.48 -0.21
CA PHE A 19 10.42 0.91 -0.62
C PHE A 19 10.45 1.09 -2.13
N GLN A 20 9.95 0.13 -2.91
CA GLN A 20 9.92 0.20 -4.37
C GLN A 20 8.49 0.01 -4.90
N LYS A 21 8.17 0.75 -5.97
CA LYS A 21 6.89 0.56 -6.66
C LYS A 21 7.01 -0.55 -7.70
N TRP A 22 5.93 -1.30 -7.90
CA TRP A 22 5.86 -2.29 -8.97
C TRP A 22 5.67 -1.63 -10.33
N GLY A 23 6.46 -2.05 -11.31
CA GLY A 23 6.32 -1.65 -12.71
C GLY A 23 5.69 -2.75 -13.52
N GLU A 24 4.40 -2.62 -13.79
CA GLU A 24 3.64 -3.61 -14.56
C GLU A 24 4.24 -3.84 -15.96
N SER A 25 4.67 -2.78 -16.65
CA SER A 25 5.29 -2.90 -17.98
C SER A 25 6.64 -3.61 -17.99
N LYS A 26 7.35 -3.63 -16.86
CA LYS A 26 8.68 -4.25 -16.73
C LYS A 26 8.66 -5.51 -15.85
N GLN A 27 7.50 -5.87 -15.31
CA GLN A 27 7.30 -6.94 -14.33
C GLN A 27 8.38 -6.96 -13.23
N LYS A 28 8.74 -5.77 -12.72
CA LYS A 28 9.77 -5.63 -11.68
C LYS A 28 9.55 -4.42 -10.78
N TYR A 29 10.11 -4.51 -9.58
CA TYR A 29 10.23 -3.37 -8.67
C TYR A 29 11.28 -2.38 -9.19
N TYR A 30 10.96 -1.09 -9.12
CA TYR A 30 11.88 -0.04 -9.56
C TYR A 30 11.57 1.31 -8.92
N GLY A 31 12.64 2.09 -8.67
CA GLY A 31 12.57 3.43 -8.14
C GLY A 31 11.98 3.51 -6.72
N PRO A 32 12.06 4.68 -6.08
CA PRO A 32 11.51 4.85 -4.76
C PRO A 32 9.98 4.77 -4.80
N CYS A 33 9.44 4.01 -3.87
CA CYS A 33 8.07 4.09 -3.46
C CYS A 33 7.90 5.26 -2.49
N LEU A 34 6.88 6.08 -2.72
CA LEU A 34 6.51 7.10 -1.76
C LEU A 34 5.97 6.42 -0.49
N ARG A 35 6.27 7.03 0.68
CA ARG A 35 5.68 6.71 1.99
C ARG A 35 4.19 6.32 1.91
N SER A 36 3.46 6.95 1.00
CA SER A 36 2.06 6.69 0.64
C SER A 36 1.67 5.22 0.46
N ILE A 37 2.50 4.33 -0.11
CA ILE A 37 2.11 2.90 -0.21
C ILE A 37 2.07 2.26 1.18
N PHE A 38 3.01 2.60 2.07
CA PHE A 38 2.94 2.14 3.47
C PHE A 38 1.71 2.71 4.19
N GLU A 39 1.30 3.94 3.87
CA GLU A 39 0.07 4.53 4.41
C GLU A 39 -1.18 3.70 4.04
N VAL A 40 -1.12 2.89 2.97
CA VAL A 40 -2.16 1.91 2.60
C VAL A 40 -1.87 0.51 3.18
N LEU A 41 -0.64 0.02 3.12
CA LEU A 41 -0.31 -1.36 3.53
C LEU A 41 -0.43 -1.59 5.04
N PHE A 42 -0.07 -0.60 5.88
CA PHE A 42 -0.11 -0.79 7.34
C PHE A 42 -1.52 -1.14 7.86
N PRO A 43 -2.60 -0.41 7.47
CA PRO A 43 -3.95 -0.81 7.87
C PRO A 43 -4.41 -2.13 7.23
N LEU A 44 -3.93 -2.50 6.03
CA LEU A 44 -4.23 -3.79 5.41
C LEU A 44 -3.61 -4.97 6.18
N VAL A 45 -2.37 -4.81 6.64
CA VAL A 45 -1.70 -5.79 7.50
C VAL A 45 -2.53 -6.00 8.76
N ALA A 46 -3.04 -4.92 9.38
CA ALA A 46 -3.95 -4.99 10.54
C ALA A 46 -5.23 -5.82 10.32
N ASN A 47 -5.62 -6.03 9.06
CA ASN A 47 -6.77 -6.85 8.67
C ASN A 47 -6.40 -8.29 8.28
N ASN A 48 -5.15 -8.74 8.51
CA ASN A 48 -4.67 -10.11 8.22
C ASN A 48 -4.88 -10.56 6.76
N LEU A 49 -4.67 -9.67 5.80
CA LEU A 49 -4.79 -10.02 4.38
C LEU A 49 -3.59 -10.87 3.93
N GLU A 50 -3.84 -12.07 3.41
CA GLU A 50 -2.79 -12.96 2.87
C GLU A 50 -2.24 -12.46 1.52
N LEU A 51 -3.04 -11.68 0.79
CA LEU A 51 -2.74 -11.20 -0.57
C LEU A 51 -1.98 -9.87 -0.62
N LEU A 52 -1.22 -9.52 0.43
CA LEU A 52 -0.53 -8.22 0.52
C LEU A 52 0.43 -7.94 -0.64
N VAL A 53 1.09 -8.98 -1.17
CA VAL A 53 2.05 -8.82 -2.28
C VAL A 53 1.35 -8.46 -3.59
N SER A 54 0.23 -9.11 -3.93
CA SER A 54 -0.53 -8.74 -5.14
C SER A 54 -1.16 -7.36 -4.98
N ILE A 55 -1.73 -7.07 -3.81
CA ILE A 55 -2.32 -5.75 -3.51
C ILE A 55 -1.28 -4.64 -3.67
N GLN A 56 -0.05 -4.82 -3.17
CA GLN A 56 1.01 -3.83 -3.31
C GLN A 56 1.30 -3.47 -4.77
N LYS A 57 1.27 -4.47 -5.66
CA LYS A 57 1.53 -4.27 -7.10
C LYS A 57 0.44 -3.45 -7.78
N GLU A 58 -0.78 -3.48 -7.25
CA GLU A 58 -1.93 -2.76 -7.79
C GLU A 58 -2.13 -1.36 -7.22
N ILE A 59 -1.69 -1.10 -5.98
CA ILE A 59 -1.95 0.16 -5.26
C ILE A 59 -1.58 1.38 -6.12
N SER A 60 -0.40 1.39 -6.75
CA SER A 60 0.04 2.54 -7.54
C SER A 60 -0.78 2.80 -8.80
N ASN A 61 -1.52 1.79 -9.27
CA ASN A 61 -2.36 1.88 -10.46
C ASN A 61 -3.78 2.39 -10.14
N ARG A 62 -4.25 2.23 -8.89
CA ARG A 62 -5.57 2.67 -8.41
C ARG A 62 -5.76 4.19 -8.59
N LYS A 63 -6.94 4.60 -9.05
CA LYS A 63 -7.26 6.02 -9.31
C LYS A 63 -7.21 6.84 -8.02
N GLU A 64 -7.74 6.26 -6.94
CA GLU A 64 -7.80 6.80 -5.58
C GLU A 64 -6.40 7.10 -5.05
N TYR A 65 -5.46 6.17 -5.28
CA TYR A 65 -4.06 6.35 -4.91
C TYR A 65 -3.44 7.51 -5.66
N LYS A 66 -3.55 7.52 -7.00
CA LYS A 66 -2.99 8.58 -7.85
C LYS A 66 -3.53 9.96 -7.45
N GLU A 67 -4.83 10.05 -7.14
CA GLU A 67 -5.47 11.28 -6.67
C GLU A 67 -4.96 11.73 -5.30
N ALA A 68 -4.81 10.79 -4.36
CA ALA A 68 -4.32 11.08 -3.01
C ALA A 68 -2.86 11.51 -2.98
N THR A 69 -2.05 11.03 -3.93
CA THR A 69 -0.60 11.29 -4.00
C THR A 69 -0.20 12.37 -5.01
N LYS A 70 -1.15 13.18 -5.50
CA LYS A 70 -0.81 14.31 -6.38
C LYS A 70 0.15 15.28 -5.71
N ARG A 71 1.01 15.92 -6.52
CA ARG A 71 1.91 16.97 -6.07
C ARG A 71 1.11 18.07 -5.35
N GLY A 72 1.58 18.49 -4.17
CA GLY A 72 0.91 19.50 -3.35
C GLY A 72 -0.19 18.97 -2.41
N ALA A 73 -0.49 17.66 -2.42
CA ALA A 73 -1.42 17.07 -1.46
C ALA A 73 -0.90 17.21 -0.01
N ARG A 74 -1.68 17.88 0.84
CA ARG A 74 -1.38 18.01 2.27
C ARG A 74 -1.35 16.63 2.93
N ALA A 75 -0.39 16.42 3.84
CA ALA A 75 -0.16 15.12 4.47
C ALA A 75 -1.42 14.53 5.12
N ILE A 76 -2.17 15.34 5.88
CA ILE A 76 -3.39 14.86 6.56
C ILE A 76 -4.50 14.47 5.57
N VAL A 77 -4.65 15.22 4.48
CA VAL A 77 -5.63 14.92 3.43
C VAL A 77 -5.25 13.63 2.70
N ARG A 78 -3.96 13.47 2.37
CA ARG A 78 -3.44 12.25 1.76
C ARG A 78 -3.67 11.04 2.66
N PHE A 79 -3.28 11.12 3.93
CA PHE A 79 -3.46 10.02 4.88
C PHE A 79 -4.92 9.60 5.00
N SER A 80 -5.85 10.55 5.14
CA SER A 80 -7.29 10.25 5.21
C SER A 80 -7.79 9.55 3.94
N LYS A 81 -7.38 10.00 2.75
CA LYS A 81 -7.75 9.34 1.49
C LYS A 81 -7.17 7.94 1.34
N LEU A 82 -5.91 7.74 1.73
CA LEU A 82 -5.24 6.44 1.63
C LEU A 82 -5.74 5.43 2.67
N LEU A 83 -6.15 5.90 3.85
CA LEU A 83 -6.86 5.07 4.83
C LEU A 83 -8.19 4.55 4.26
N LYS A 84 -8.98 5.43 3.64
CA LYS A 84 -10.22 5.01 2.94
C LYS A 84 -9.94 4.01 1.82
N LEU A 85 -8.86 4.21 1.05
CA LEU A 85 -8.44 3.24 0.03
C LEU A 85 -8.11 1.88 0.66
N SER A 86 -7.41 1.85 1.80
CA SER A 86 -7.15 0.62 2.52
C SER A 86 -8.43 -0.09 2.97
N GLU A 87 -9.44 0.65 3.44
CA GLU A 87 -10.73 0.09 3.84
C GLU A 87 -11.47 -0.52 2.64
N ILE A 88 -11.46 0.17 1.49
CA ILE A 88 -12.03 -0.33 0.23
C ILE A 88 -11.39 -1.66 -0.15
N ILE A 89 -10.05 -1.71 -0.22
CA ILE A 89 -9.31 -2.93 -0.59
C ILE A 89 -9.59 -4.07 0.40
N ALA A 90 -9.63 -3.78 1.69
CA ALA A 90 -9.93 -4.79 2.71
C ALA A 90 -11.34 -5.37 2.55
N ASN A 91 -12.32 -4.53 2.20
CA ASN A 91 -13.69 -4.98 1.95
C ASN A 91 -13.84 -5.74 0.62
N GLU A 92 -13.12 -5.35 -0.43
CA GLU A 92 -13.05 -6.11 -1.70
C GLU A 92 -12.50 -7.52 -1.44
N SER A 93 -11.47 -7.63 -0.61
CA SER A 93 -10.80 -8.90 -0.32
C SER A 93 -11.61 -9.87 0.54
N LYS A 94 -12.63 -9.39 1.28
CA LYS A 94 -13.54 -10.23 2.10
C LYS A 94 -14.71 -10.82 1.32
N LYS A 95 -14.93 -10.37 0.07
CA LYS A 95 -16.03 -10.84 -0.79
C LYS A 95 -15.63 -12.05 -1.64
N HIS A 96 -14.37 -12.44 -1.60
CA HIS A 96 -13.78 -13.60 -2.24
C HIS A 96 -13.35 -14.61 -1.18
#